data_AF-A0A1M4MYH6-F1
#
_entry.id   AF-A0A1M4MYH6-F1
#
_cell.length_a   1.000
_cell.length_b   1.000
_cell.length_c   1.000
_cell.angle_alpha   90.00
_cell.angle_beta   90.00
_cell.angle_gamma   90.00
#
_symmetry.space_group_name_H-M   'P 1'
#
loop_
_entity.id
_entity.type
_entity.pdbx_description
1 polymer ?
#
loop_
_entity_poly.entity_id
_entity_poly.type
_entity_poly.pdbx_seq_one_letter_code
_entity_poly.pdbx_strand_id
1 'polypeptide(L)'
;MNGQITRAGPGETVFVPRGAPHTFRVVGDRPSRHLVILTPGGFEGFFAEMAEGQFAIPAQIEQVIEAGARYHMTFTGPPLAAIQAEMEGASA
;
A
#
# COMPACT_ATOMS: atom_id res chain seq x y z
N MET A 1 2.73 10.44 -0.47
CA MET A 1 2.07 10.77 0.82
C MET A 1 1.38 12.10 0.68
N ASN A 2 0.19 12.27 1.27
CA ASN A 2 -0.53 13.56 1.25
C ASN A 2 -0.68 14.14 -0.17
N GLY A 3 -1.00 13.29 -1.15
CA GLY A 3 -1.11 13.68 -2.57
C GLY A 3 0.22 13.82 -3.32
N GLN A 4 1.37 13.81 -2.64
CA GLN A 4 2.68 13.85 -3.31
C GLN A 4 3.12 12.45 -3.76
N ILE A 5 3.61 12.37 -4.98
CA ILE A 5 4.22 11.17 -5.57
C ILE A 5 5.75 11.33 -5.52
N THR A 6 6.43 10.33 -5.00
CA THR A 6 7.89 10.27 -4.94
C THR A 6 8.36 8.96 -5.55
N ARG A 7 9.40 9.01 -6.39
CA ARG A 7 10.09 7.83 -6.89
C ARG A 7 11.19 7.45 -5.90
N ALA A 8 11.28 6.17 -5.56
CA ALA A 8 12.33 5.62 -4.71
C ALA A 8 13.03 4.45 -5.43
N GLY A 9 14.36 4.49 -5.48
CA GLY A 9 15.24 3.47 -6.05
C GLY A 9 15.90 2.57 -5.02
N PRO A 10 16.74 1.60 -5.45
CA PRO A 10 17.47 0.72 -4.55
C PRO A 10 18.32 1.50 -3.52
N GLY A 11 18.15 1.18 -2.24
CA GLY A 11 18.86 1.82 -1.14
C GLY A 11 18.22 3.11 -0.63
N GLU A 12 17.24 3.68 -1.34
CA GLU A 12 16.48 4.84 -0.87
C GLU A 12 15.39 4.42 0.11
N THR A 13 15.05 5.31 1.05
CA THR A 13 14.08 5.05 2.11
C THR A 13 12.96 6.10 2.10
N VAL A 14 11.73 5.66 2.32
CA VAL A 14 10.56 6.53 2.47
C VAL A 14 9.98 6.34 3.87
N PHE A 15 9.78 7.44 4.60
CA PHE A 15 9.20 7.40 5.95
C PHE A 15 7.70 7.71 5.90
N VAL A 16 6.87 6.78 6.37
CA VAL A 16 5.41 6.94 6.48
C VAL A 16 5.02 7.27 7.92
N PRO A 17 4.55 8.50 8.22
CA PRO A 17 4.05 8.81 9.56
C PRO A 17 2.69 8.11 9.80
N ARG A 18 2.41 7.82 11.08
CA ARG A 18 1.13 7.25 11.51
C ARG A 18 -0.04 8.12 11.01
N GLY A 19 -1.04 7.47 10.42
CA GLY A 19 -2.26 8.13 9.94
C GLY A 19 -2.15 8.75 8.55
N ALA A 20 -0.98 8.75 7.91
CA ALA A 20 -0.84 9.22 6.53
C ALA A 20 -1.29 8.15 5.52
N PRO A 21 -2.33 8.40 4.70
CA PRO A 21 -2.69 7.51 3.61
C PRO A 21 -1.53 7.41 2.61
N HIS A 22 -1.17 6.18 2.26
CA HIS A 22 -0.08 5.91 1.34
C HIS A 22 -0.33 4.59 0.59
N THR A 23 0.31 4.48 -0.56
CA THR A 23 0.37 3.27 -1.37
C THR A 23 1.63 3.37 -2.24
N PHE A 24 1.99 2.29 -2.93
CA PHE A 24 3.12 2.27 -3.84
C PHE A 24 2.80 1.45 -5.09
N ARG A 25 3.57 1.69 -6.14
CA ARG A 25 3.56 0.90 -7.37
C ARG A 25 4.99 0.56 -7.75
N VAL A 26 5.24 -0.70 -8.08
CA VAL A 26 6.49 -1.10 -8.72
C VAL A 26 6.41 -0.65 -10.18
N VAL A 27 7.27 0.31 -10.55
CA VAL A 27 7.30 0.91 -11.90
C VAL A 27 8.42 0.36 -12.79
N GLY A 28 9.25 -0.54 -12.25
CA GLY A 28 10.28 -1.25 -13.00
C GLY A 28 9.75 -2.51 -13.70
N ASP A 29 10.58 -3.07 -14.57
CA ASP A 29 10.33 -4.29 -15.33
C ASP A 29 10.69 -5.59 -14.58
N ARG A 30 11.30 -5.46 -13.39
CA ARG A 30 11.71 -6.57 -12.54
C ARG A 30 10.99 -6.54 -11.19
N PRO A 31 10.84 -7.70 -10.52
CA PRO A 31 10.32 -7.74 -9.16
C PRO A 31 11.11 -6.83 -8.21
N SER A 32 10.40 -6.09 -7.37
CA SER A 32 10.98 -5.29 -6.30
C SER A 32 11.03 -6.08 -4.99
N ARG A 33 12.04 -5.79 -4.17
CA ARG A 33 12.14 -6.29 -2.78
C ARG A 33 12.26 -5.10 -1.85
N HIS A 34 11.37 -5.01 -0.86
CA HIS A 34 11.35 -3.91 0.10
C HIS A 34 11.70 -4.45 1.50
N LEU A 35 12.48 -3.69 2.25
CA LEU A 35 12.59 -3.85 3.70
C LEU A 35 11.61 -2.88 4.34
N VAL A 36 10.65 -3.40 5.10
CA VAL A 36 9.65 -2.59 5.82
C VAL A 36 9.94 -2.67 7.31
N ILE A 37 10.06 -1.51 7.96
CA ILE A 37 10.24 -1.38 9.41
C ILE A 37 8.95 -0.80 9.98
N LEU A 38 8.39 -1.46 10.99
CA LEU A 38 7.11 -1.14 11.60
C LEU A 38 7.31 -0.80 13.08
N THR A 39 6.88 0.40 13.49
CA THR A 39 7.04 0.86 14.87
C THR A 39 5.80 1.65 15.34
N PRO A 40 5.16 1.27 16.46
CA PRO A 40 5.36 0.02 17.22
C PRO A 40 5.04 -1.23 16.36
N GLY A 41 5.54 -2.39 16.79
CA GLY A 41 5.24 -3.66 16.13
C GLY A 41 3.77 -4.08 16.28
N GLY A 42 3.39 -5.17 15.61
CA GLY A 42 2.07 -5.78 15.61
C GLY A 42 1.41 -5.79 14.23
N PHE A 43 1.71 -4.81 13.36
CA PHE A 43 1.13 -4.75 12.01
C PHE A 43 1.62 -5.90 11.11
N GLU A 44 2.80 -6.46 11.38
CA GLU A 44 3.33 -7.62 10.65
C GLU A 44 2.39 -8.83 10.65
N GLY A 45 1.52 -8.96 11.65
CA GLY A 45 0.49 -9.99 11.71
C GLY A 45 -0.48 -9.95 10.54
N PHE A 46 -0.75 -8.78 9.96
CA PHE A 46 -1.57 -8.64 8.76
C PHE A 46 -1.00 -9.48 7.60
N PHE A 47 0.31 -9.46 7.37
CA PHE A 47 0.92 -10.22 6.30
C PHE A 47 0.83 -11.73 6.54
N ALA A 48 0.94 -12.17 7.79
CA ALA A 48 0.79 -13.57 8.17
C ALA A 48 -0.65 -14.06 7.92
N GLU A 49 -1.66 -13.28 8.35
CA GLU A 49 -3.07 -13.61 8.15
C GLU A 49 -3.46 -13.64 6.67
N MET A 50 -3.00 -12.65 5.89
CA MET A 50 -3.19 -12.62 4.44
C MET A 50 -2.58 -13.85 3.75
N ALA A 51 -1.40 -14.30 4.20
CA ALA A 51 -0.75 -15.49 3.67
C ALA A 51 -1.45 -16.79 4.09
N GLU A 52 -1.95 -16.89 5.33
CA GLU A 52 -2.70 -18.06 5.79
C GLU A 52 -4.03 -18.20 5.03
N GLY A 53 -4.75 -17.10 4.84
CA GLY A 53 -6.02 -17.08 4.11
C GLY A 53 -5.88 -17.12 2.58
N GLN A 54 -4.68 -16.93 2.03
CA GLN A 54 -4.42 -16.78 0.60
C GLN A 54 -5.38 -15.76 -0.06
N PHE A 55 -5.65 -14.65 0.63
CA PHE A 55 -6.61 -13.65 0.15
C PHE A 55 -6.03 -12.89 -1.05
N ALA A 56 -6.85 -12.74 -2.08
CA ALA A 56 -6.51 -12.05 -3.31
C ALA A 56 -7.48 -10.89 -3.57
N ILE A 57 -6.93 -9.77 -4.02
CA ILE A 57 -7.70 -8.64 -4.54
C ILE A 57 -7.86 -8.75 -6.06
N PRO A 58 -9.03 -8.39 -6.64
CA PRO A 58 -10.20 -7.82 -5.96
C PRO A 58 -11.16 -8.87 -5.36
N ALA A 59 -10.98 -10.16 -5.63
CA ALA A 59 -11.98 -11.21 -5.36
C ALA A 59 -12.40 -11.34 -3.89
N GLN A 60 -11.49 -11.08 -2.94
CA GLN A 60 -11.72 -11.23 -1.50
C GLN A 60 -11.53 -9.90 -0.75
N ILE A 61 -11.87 -8.77 -1.38
CA ILE A 61 -11.62 -7.44 -0.80
C ILE A 61 -12.29 -7.24 0.57
N GLU A 62 -13.45 -7.86 0.82
CA GLU A 62 -14.13 -7.78 2.11
C GLU A 62 -13.30 -8.44 3.22
N GLN A 63 -12.75 -9.64 2.97
CA GLN A 63 -11.86 -10.34 3.89
C GLN A 63 -10.57 -9.56 4.11
N VAL A 64 -10.02 -8.95 3.06
CA VAL A 64 -8.81 -8.11 3.17
C VAL A 64 -9.08 -6.87 4.03
N ILE A 65 -10.24 -6.23 3.88
CA ILE A 65 -10.65 -5.09 4.71
C ILE A 65 -10.81 -5.51 6.16
N GLU A 66 -11.47 -6.65 6.41
CA GLU A 66 -11.69 -7.17 7.75
C GLU A 66 -10.35 -7.52 8.45
N ALA A 67 -9.44 -8.18 7.73
CA ALA A 67 -8.09 -8.47 8.18
C ALA A 67 -7.33 -7.17 8.50
N GLY A 68 -7.37 -6.17 7.61
CA GLY A 68 -6.74 -4.88 7.83
C GLY A 68 -7.23 -4.20 9.13
N ALA A 69 -8.53 -4.24 9.39
CA ALA A 69 -9.12 -3.63 10.58
C ALA A 69 -8.59 -4.21 11.90
N ARG A 70 -8.33 -5.53 11.96
CA ARG A 70 -7.72 -6.20 13.12
C ARG A 70 -6.32 -5.64 13.46
N TYR A 71 -5.61 -5.14 12.46
CA TYR A 71 -4.26 -4.59 12.59
C TYR A 71 -4.21 -3.06 12.44
N HIS A 72 -5.32 -2.37 12.74
CA HIS A 72 -5.42 -0.91 12.71
C HIS A 72 -5.14 -0.26 11.34
N MET A 73 -5.38 -0.99 10.25
CA MET A 73 -5.25 -0.50 8.89
C MET A 73 -6.63 -0.29 8.25
N THR A 74 -6.83 0.90 7.69
CA THR A 74 -8.02 1.23 6.89
C THR A 74 -7.62 1.37 5.44
N PHE A 75 -8.27 0.64 4.54
CA PHE A 75 -8.14 0.86 3.10
C PHE A 75 -8.93 2.11 2.71
N THR A 76 -8.24 3.14 2.22
CA THR A 76 -8.89 4.43 1.94
C THR A 76 -9.46 4.52 0.53
N GLY A 77 -8.84 3.84 -0.45
CA GLY A 77 -9.22 3.95 -1.87
C GLY A 77 -9.24 5.40 -2.40
N PRO A 78 -9.51 5.59 -3.71
CA PRO A 78 -9.34 4.60 -4.78
C PRO A 78 -7.85 4.22 -4.99
N PRO A 79 -7.54 3.17 -5.78
CA PRO A 79 -6.15 2.76 -6.04
C PRO A 79 -5.32 3.86 -6.73
N LEU A 80 -3.99 3.79 -6.61
CA LEU A 80 -3.08 4.77 -7.22
C LEU A 80 -3.32 4.98 -8.73
N ALA A 81 -3.67 3.92 -9.46
CA ALA A 81 -3.95 4.01 -10.89
C ALA A 81 -5.14 4.93 -11.22
N ALA A 82 -6.15 4.98 -10.35
CA ALA A 82 -7.28 5.90 -10.51
C ALA A 82 -6.83 7.36 -10.33
N ILE A 83 -5.94 7.61 -9.36
CA ILE A 83 -5.37 8.94 -9.09
C ILE A 83 -4.48 9.39 -10.27
N GLN A 84 -3.71 8.48 -10.88
CA GLN A 84 -2.89 8.81 -12.05
C GLN A 84 -3.74 9.15 -13.29
N ALA A 85 -4.81 8.39 -13.56
CA ALA A 85 -5.70 8.65 -14.69
C ALA A 85 -6.41 10.02 -14.57
N GLU A 86 -6.80 10.42 -13.35
CA GLU A 86 -7.36 11.75 -13.09
C GLU A 86 -6.35 12.87 -13.32
N MET A 87 -5.08 12.68 -12.94
CA MET A 87 -4.01 13.66 -13.16
C MET A 87 -3.61 13.77 -14.64
N GLU A 88 -3.59 12.65 -15.38
CA GLU A 88 -3.33 12.63 -16.82
C GLU A 88 -4.51 13.23 -17.63
N GLY A 89 -5.75 13.09 -17.12
CA GLY A 89 -6.95 13.71 -17.70
C GLY A 89 -7.12 15.20 -17.39
N ALA A 90 -6.58 15.70 -16.28
CA ALA A 90 -6.60 17.12 -15.90
C ALA A 90 -5.57 17.98 -16.65
N SER A 91 -4.76 17.37 -17.52
CA SER A 91 -3.80 18.04 -18.41
C SER A 91 -4.31 18.26 -19.85
N ALA A 92 -5.63 18.23 -20.06
CA ALA A 92 -6.28 18.54 -21.35
C ALA A 92 -6.98 19.91 -21.34
#